data_AF-G4Z4E2-F1
#
_entry.id   AF-G4Z4E2-F1
#
_cell.length_a   1.000
_cell.length_b   1.000
_cell.length_c   1.000
_cell.angle_alpha   90.00
_cell.angle_beta   90.00
_cell.angle_gamma   90.00
#
_symmetry.space_group_name_H-M   'P 1'
#
loop_
_entity.id
_entity.type
_entity.pdbx_description
1 polymer ?
#
loop_
_entity_poly.entity_id
_entity_poly.type
_entity_poly.pdbx_seq_one_letter_code
_entity_poly.pdbx_strand_id
1 'polypeptide(L)'
;QQQDEEDDARETTVVVKRSKTNSERGRAFRARRKKYEDDLVTIVSSLRQEVADLGFLRSVRADKVLRSRNSMGGSLVRLAREYFALFERGMPSSLEAKQQRFLECAMDPELQFGEACGPAALLDQWKRYSSYHASMHVEVVGVEVSGEEDNPMVTVRSDLHVVFSRATFDHVFPHVADNEELVQRFIGREVVYHGVNRF
;
A
#
# COMPACT_ATOMS: atom_id res chain seq x y z
N GLN A 1 -60.11 -80.79 16.27
CA GLN A 1 -61.56 -80.73 15.97
C GLN A 1 -61.90 -79.28 15.76
N GLN A 2 -62.45 -78.97 14.57
CA GLN A 2 -63.30 -77.82 14.19
C GLN A 2 -62.68 -76.43 14.40
N GLN A 3 -62.26 -75.64 13.40
CA GLN A 3 -62.80 -75.37 12.05
C GLN A 3 -64.19 -74.71 12.09
N ASP A 4 -64.23 -73.40 11.84
CA ASP A 4 -65.08 -72.66 10.87
C ASP A 4 -65.06 -71.15 11.27
N GLU A 5 -64.42 -70.31 10.46
CA GLU A 5 -64.99 -69.45 9.39
C GLU A 5 -65.48 -68.09 9.95
N GLU A 6 -64.74 -67.04 9.63
CA GLU A 6 -65.15 -65.92 8.76
C GLU A 6 -65.73 -64.76 9.59
N ASP A 7 -65.08 -63.60 9.57
CA ASP A 7 -65.57 -62.57 8.66
C ASP A 7 -64.54 -61.43 8.50
N ASP A 8 -64.49 -60.98 7.26
CA ASP A 8 -63.62 -59.99 6.65
C ASP A 8 -64.07 -58.58 7.03
N ALA A 9 -63.15 -57.77 7.55
CA ALA A 9 -63.28 -56.32 7.46
C ALA A 9 -61.91 -55.67 7.55
N ARG A 10 -61.19 -55.65 6.42
CA ARG A 10 -60.11 -54.68 6.20
C ARG A 10 -60.69 -53.26 6.25
N GLU A 11 -60.66 -52.67 7.44
CA GLU A 11 -61.01 -51.27 7.65
C GLU A 11 -59.96 -50.39 6.96
N THR A 12 -60.32 -49.96 5.75
CA THR A 12 -59.52 -49.03 4.94
C THR A 12 -59.63 -47.67 5.63
N THR A 13 -58.62 -47.32 6.42
CA THR A 13 -58.56 -46.03 7.12
C THR A 13 -58.37 -44.90 6.12
N VAL A 14 -59.49 -44.40 5.60
CA VAL A 14 -59.55 -43.15 4.83
C VAL A 14 -59.17 -42.03 5.80
N VAL A 15 -57.96 -41.49 5.65
CA VAL A 15 -57.52 -40.28 6.36
C VAL A 15 -58.35 -39.10 5.85
N VAL A 16 -59.53 -38.90 6.44
CA VAL A 16 -60.36 -37.72 6.21
C VAL A 16 -59.62 -36.51 6.80
N LYS A 17 -59.04 -35.68 5.92
CA LYS A 17 -58.49 -34.38 6.32
C LYS A 17 -59.62 -33.52 6.88
N ARG A 18 -59.73 -33.47 8.21
CA ARG A 18 -60.69 -32.65 8.96
C ARG A 18 -60.57 -31.19 8.50
N SER A 19 -61.62 -30.65 7.89
CA SER A 19 -61.65 -29.26 7.43
C SER A 19 -61.55 -28.32 8.63
N LYS A 20 -60.53 -27.46 8.64
CA LYS A 20 -60.27 -26.52 9.74
C LYS A 20 -61.48 -25.60 9.93
N THR A 21 -61.94 -25.50 11.17
CA THR A 21 -63.02 -24.58 11.59
C THR A 21 -62.60 -23.12 11.39
N ASN A 22 -63.55 -22.20 11.22
CA ASN A 22 -63.27 -20.76 11.05
C ASN A 22 -62.40 -20.20 12.21
N SER A 23 -62.58 -20.70 13.43
CA SER A 23 -61.77 -20.35 14.60
C SER A 23 -60.31 -20.81 14.48
N GLU A 24 -60.07 -22.04 14.00
CA GLU A 24 -58.71 -22.56 13.75
C GLU A 24 -58.00 -21.84 12.61
N ARG A 25 -58.75 -21.49 11.54
CA ARG A 25 -58.22 -20.68 10.42
C ARG A 25 -57.81 -19.28 10.91
N GLY A 26 -58.64 -18.64 11.74
CA GLY A 26 -58.34 -17.34 12.35
C GLY A 26 -57.12 -17.37 13.30
N ARG A 27 -56.98 -18.41 14.13
CA ARG A 27 -55.79 -18.62 14.97
C ARG A 27 -54.53 -18.82 14.14
N ALA A 28 -54.59 -19.66 13.10
CA ALA A 28 -53.46 -19.91 12.22
C ALA A 28 -53.04 -18.65 11.44
N PHE A 29 -53.99 -17.82 11.01
CA PHE A 29 -53.71 -16.55 10.36
C PHE A 29 -52.98 -15.57 11.29
N ARG A 30 -53.47 -15.40 12.53
CA ARG A 30 -52.80 -14.55 13.53
C ARG A 30 -51.40 -15.07 13.90
N ALA A 31 -51.23 -16.39 14.03
CA ALA A 31 -49.93 -17.00 14.29
C ALA A 31 -48.94 -16.77 13.15
N ARG A 32 -49.38 -16.88 11.89
CA ARG A 32 -48.54 -16.59 10.71
C ARG A 32 -48.14 -15.12 10.63
N ARG A 33 -49.08 -14.20 10.90
CA ARG A 33 -48.79 -12.76 10.97
C ARG A 33 -47.79 -12.44 12.07
N LYS A 34 -48.01 -12.96 13.28
CA LYS A 34 -47.08 -12.78 14.40
C LYS A 34 -45.69 -13.32 14.06
N LYS A 35 -45.61 -14.53 13.49
CA LYS A 35 -44.33 -15.12 13.06
C LYS A 35 -43.63 -14.23 12.03
N TYR A 36 -44.36 -13.73 11.03
CA TYR A 36 -43.79 -12.83 10.03
C TYR A 36 -43.27 -11.51 10.66
N GLU A 37 -44.02 -10.96 11.60
CA GLU A 37 -43.61 -9.76 12.36
C GLU A 37 -42.36 -10.04 13.21
N ASP A 38 -42.32 -11.17 13.92
CA ASP A 38 -41.17 -11.61 14.74
C ASP A 38 -39.92 -11.89 13.87
N ASP A 39 -40.10 -12.56 12.73
CA ASP A 39 -39.04 -12.84 11.75
C ASP A 39 -38.49 -11.51 11.18
N LEU A 40 -39.36 -10.55 10.85
CA LEU A 40 -38.95 -9.25 10.34
C LEU A 40 -38.17 -8.45 11.38
N VAL A 41 -38.61 -8.45 12.65
CA VAL A 41 -37.88 -7.80 13.75
C VAL A 41 -36.49 -8.40 13.91
N THR A 42 -36.39 -9.72 13.82
CA THR A 42 -35.11 -10.44 13.92
C THR A 42 -34.18 -10.02 12.78
N ILE A 43 -34.67 -10.03 11.53
CA ILE A 43 -33.90 -9.63 10.35
C ILE A 43 -33.44 -8.18 10.46
N VAL A 44 -34.33 -7.25 10.82
CA VAL A 44 -33.98 -5.83 10.98
C VAL A 44 -32.93 -5.63 12.07
N SER A 45 -33.05 -6.36 13.19
CA SER A 45 -32.05 -6.30 14.26
C SER A 45 -30.68 -6.80 13.81
N SER A 46 -30.65 -7.92 13.07
CA SER A 46 -29.42 -8.49 12.50
C SER A 46 -28.76 -7.54 11.50
N LEU A 47 -29.55 -6.96 10.56
CA LEU A 47 -29.00 -6.00 9.60
C LEU A 47 -28.47 -4.75 10.29
N ARG A 48 -29.15 -4.25 11.34
CA ARG A 48 -28.66 -3.10 12.10
C ARG A 48 -27.34 -3.40 12.80
N GLN A 49 -27.19 -4.60 13.34
CA GLN A 49 -25.93 -5.04 13.93
C GLN A 49 -24.83 -5.13 12.87
N GLU A 50 -25.11 -5.73 11.72
CA GLU A 50 -24.15 -5.85 10.62
C GLU A 50 -23.72 -4.47 10.08
N VAL A 51 -24.65 -3.54 9.93
CA VAL A 51 -24.33 -2.15 9.54
C VAL A 51 -23.45 -1.47 10.59
N ALA A 52 -23.71 -1.69 11.88
CA ALA A 52 -22.87 -1.16 12.95
C ALA A 52 -21.46 -1.75 12.92
N ASP A 53 -21.35 -3.08 12.75
CA ASP A 53 -20.08 -3.80 12.69
C ASP A 53 -19.26 -3.39 11.45
N LEU A 54 -19.90 -3.28 10.29
CA LEU A 54 -19.27 -2.77 9.07
C LEU A 54 -18.85 -1.31 9.22
N GLY A 55 -19.67 -0.49 9.88
CA GLY A 55 -19.33 0.89 10.21
C GLY A 55 -18.07 0.98 11.07
N PHE A 56 -17.98 0.14 12.11
CA PHE A 56 -16.83 0.03 12.98
C PHE A 56 -15.58 -0.47 12.25
N LEU A 57 -15.69 -1.54 11.44
CA LEU A 57 -14.57 -2.04 10.64
C LEU A 57 -14.06 -0.98 9.66
N ARG A 58 -14.97 -0.20 9.07
CA ARG A 58 -14.61 0.91 8.19
C ARG A 58 -13.86 2.01 8.94
N SER A 59 -14.30 2.37 10.15
CA SER A 59 -13.60 3.37 10.96
C SER A 59 -12.22 2.89 11.41
N VAL A 60 -12.11 1.64 11.87
CA VAL A 60 -10.82 1.02 12.23
C VAL A 60 -9.86 1.00 11.03
N ARG A 61 -10.36 0.64 9.84
CA ARG A 61 -9.54 0.66 8.61
C ARG A 61 -9.11 2.07 8.23
N ALA A 62 -10.02 3.05 8.31
CA ALA A 62 -9.70 4.45 8.02
C ALA A 62 -8.63 5.00 8.98
N ASP A 63 -8.76 4.72 10.28
CA ASP A 63 -7.79 5.11 11.29
C ASP A 63 -6.44 4.40 11.09
N LYS A 64 -6.45 3.11 10.72
CA LYS A 64 -5.24 2.35 10.40
C LYS A 64 -4.54 2.92 9.17
N VAL A 65 -5.27 3.33 8.13
CA VAL A 65 -4.69 3.97 6.93
C VAL A 65 -4.07 5.33 7.26
N LEU A 66 -4.76 6.19 8.02
CA LEU A 66 -4.23 7.51 8.40
C LEU A 66 -3.02 7.42 9.34
N ARG A 67 -2.93 6.36 10.14
CA ARG A 67 -1.80 6.08 11.04
C ARG A 67 -0.80 5.09 10.46
N SER A 68 -1.04 4.59 9.24
CA SER A 68 -0.19 3.55 8.64
C SER A 68 1.17 4.16 8.34
N ARG A 69 2.21 3.44 8.75
CA ARG A 69 3.60 3.65 8.32
C ARG A 69 3.72 3.85 6.80
N ASN A 70 2.82 3.22 6.04
CA ASN A 70 2.84 3.13 4.58
C ASN A 70 1.94 4.19 3.92
N SER A 71 1.32 5.08 4.69
CA SER A 71 0.53 6.18 4.12
C SER A 71 1.42 7.25 3.51
N MET A 72 0.85 8.13 2.68
CA MET A 72 1.59 9.26 2.09
C MET A 72 2.16 10.25 3.11
N GLY A 73 1.60 10.30 4.32
CA GLY A 73 2.14 11.06 5.46
C GLY A 73 2.89 10.20 6.48
N GLY A 74 3.02 8.90 6.21
CA GLY A 74 3.61 7.90 7.10
C GLY A 74 5.13 8.06 7.23
N SER A 75 5.70 7.31 8.16
CA SER A 75 7.14 7.41 8.46
C SER A 75 8.04 7.01 7.30
N LEU A 76 7.63 6.07 6.44
CA LEU A 76 8.46 5.67 5.28
C LEU A 76 8.60 6.80 4.26
N VAL A 77 7.49 7.46 3.90
CA VAL A 77 7.52 8.61 2.98
C VAL A 77 8.28 9.78 3.60
N ARG A 78 8.11 10.01 4.90
CA ARG A 78 8.87 11.05 5.61
C ARG A 78 10.36 10.76 5.60
N LEU A 79 10.77 9.52 5.83
CA LEU A 79 12.17 9.10 5.80
C LEU A 79 12.78 9.28 4.41
N ALA A 80 12.06 8.87 3.36
CA ALA A 80 12.49 9.08 1.97
C ALA A 80 12.62 10.58 1.64
N ARG A 81 11.65 11.41 2.04
CA ARG A 81 11.73 12.86 1.85
C ARG A 81 12.90 13.49 2.61
N GLU A 82 13.16 13.03 3.83
CA GLU A 82 14.28 13.51 4.63
C GLU A 82 15.63 13.15 4.00
N TYR A 83 15.76 11.95 3.42
CA TYR A 83 16.91 11.58 2.61
C TYR A 83 17.15 12.60 1.48
N PHE A 84 16.16 12.85 0.62
CA PHE A 84 16.34 13.79 -0.49
C PHE A 84 16.59 15.23 -0.03
N ALA A 85 15.94 15.68 1.05
CA ALA A 85 16.19 17.00 1.62
C ALA A 85 17.62 17.14 2.17
N LEU A 86 18.17 16.08 2.77
CA LEU A 86 19.51 16.08 3.33
C LEU A 86 20.60 16.08 2.24
N PHE A 87 20.32 15.48 1.08
CA PHE A 87 21.22 15.39 -0.07
C PHE A 87 20.85 16.36 -1.21
N GLU A 88 19.94 17.32 -0.96
CA GLU A 88 19.40 18.26 -1.94
C GLU A 88 20.49 19.01 -2.72
N ARG A 89 21.62 19.32 -2.09
CA ARG A 89 22.77 20.03 -2.69
C ARG A 89 24.01 19.15 -2.79
N GLY A 90 23.80 17.84 -2.90
CA GLY A 90 24.88 16.87 -2.83
C GLY A 90 25.47 16.75 -1.43
N MET A 91 26.80 16.65 -1.35
CA MET A 91 27.52 16.33 -0.12
C MET A 91 28.57 17.40 0.23
N PRO A 92 28.15 18.56 0.77
CA PRO A 92 29.07 19.57 1.24
C PRO A 92 29.80 19.09 2.50
N SER A 93 31.07 19.44 2.66
CA SER A 93 31.90 19.00 3.80
C SER A 93 31.32 19.36 5.17
N SER A 94 30.49 20.41 5.25
CA SER A 94 29.82 20.82 6.49
C SER A 94 28.72 19.86 6.96
N LEU A 95 28.11 19.08 6.06
CA LEU A 95 27.02 18.15 6.36
C LEU A 95 27.45 16.67 6.29
N GLU A 96 28.67 16.38 5.87
CA GLU A 96 29.18 15.03 5.64
C GLU A 96 28.94 14.07 6.81
N ALA A 97 29.30 14.46 8.04
CA ALA A 97 29.09 13.63 9.22
C ALA A 97 27.60 13.36 9.51
N LYS A 98 26.73 14.35 9.25
CA LYS A 98 25.28 14.22 9.42
C LYS A 98 24.68 13.31 8.34
N GLN A 99 25.11 13.47 7.10
CA GLN A 99 24.71 12.66 5.95
C GLN A 99 25.12 11.20 6.12
N GLN A 100 26.36 10.95 6.53
CA GLN A 100 26.85 9.61 6.83
C GLN A 100 26.02 8.95 7.92
N ARG A 101 25.87 9.61 9.07
CA ARG A 101 25.11 9.07 10.20
C ARG A 101 23.64 8.81 9.84
N PHE A 102 23.04 9.67 9.02
CA PHE A 102 21.68 9.45 8.54
C PHE A 102 21.59 8.15 7.73
N LEU A 103 22.49 7.93 6.76
CA LEU A 103 22.48 6.71 5.96
C LEU A 103 22.71 5.45 6.81
N GLU A 104 23.64 5.48 7.76
CA GLU A 104 23.90 4.37 8.69
C GLU A 104 22.67 3.99 9.54
N CYS A 105 21.81 4.96 9.85
CA CYS A 105 20.60 4.73 10.65
C CYS A 105 19.36 4.39 9.81
N ALA A 106 19.29 4.92 8.58
CA ALA A 106 18.09 4.88 7.76
C ALA A 106 18.10 3.76 6.71
N MET A 107 19.29 3.30 6.28
CA MET A 107 19.44 2.34 5.20
C MET A 107 19.86 0.97 5.73
N ASP A 108 19.40 -0.08 5.06
CA ASP A 108 19.82 -1.45 5.34
C ASP A 108 21.32 -1.63 5.01
N PRO A 109 22.10 -2.36 5.84
CA PRO A 109 23.51 -2.65 5.55
C PRO A 109 23.75 -3.35 4.21
N GLU A 110 22.76 -4.10 3.71
CA GLU A 110 22.81 -4.83 2.44
C GLU A 110 22.09 -4.09 1.30
N LEU A 111 21.81 -2.78 1.47
CA LEU A 111 21.24 -1.93 0.42
C LEU A 111 22.02 -2.06 -0.89
N GLN A 112 21.34 -2.37 -1.98
CA GLN A 112 21.95 -2.41 -3.31
C GLN A 112 21.73 -1.09 -4.04
N PHE A 113 22.81 -0.53 -4.61
CA PHE A 113 22.77 0.66 -5.45
C PHE A 113 23.65 0.43 -6.69
N GLY A 114 23.01 0.14 -7.82
CA GLY A 114 23.73 -0.30 -9.02
C GLY A 114 24.51 -1.59 -8.75
N GLU A 115 25.81 -1.59 -9.00
CA GLU A 115 26.71 -2.71 -8.69
C GLU A 115 27.28 -2.64 -7.27
N ALA A 116 26.98 -1.59 -6.50
CA ALA A 116 27.56 -1.37 -5.20
C ALA A 116 26.61 -1.78 -4.06
N CYS A 117 27.21 -2.13 -2.91
CA CYS A 117 26.49 -2.61 -1.74
C CYS A 117 26.75 -1.73 -0.51
N GLY A 118 25.68 -1.46 0.22
CA GLY A 118 25.65 -0.81 1.51
C GLY A 118 25.64 0.73 1.48
N PRO A 119 25.37 1.36 2.63
CA PRO A 119 25.22 2.81 2.75
C PRO A 119 26.51 3.59 2.44
N ALA A 120 27.68 2.99 2.67
CA ALA A 120 28.98 3.61 2.41
C ALA A 120 29.23 3.83 0.91
N ALA A 121 28.80 2.89 0.06
CA ALA A 121 28.92 3.03 -1.38
C ALA A 121 28.03 4.15 -1.93
N LEU A 122 26.81 4.25 -1.41
CA LEU A 122 25.90 5.36 -1.75
C LEU A 122 26.50 6.71 -1.34
N LEU A 123 27.13 6.78 -0.16
CA LEU A 123 27.80 7.99 0.32
C LEU A 123 28.96 8.40 -0.61
N ASP A 124 29.81 7.45 -1.01
CA ASP A 124 30.92 7.68 -1.94
C ASP A 124 30.42 8.20 -3.30
N GLN A 125 29.30 7.65 -3.80
CA GLN A 125 28.67 8.15 -5.02
C GLN A 125 28.25 9.62 -4.90
N TRP A 126 27.64 10.02 -3.77
CA TRP A 126 27.28 11.42 -3.53
C TRP A 126 28.49 12.33 -3.48
N LYS A 127 29.59 11.91 -2.84
CA LYS A 127 30.85 12.68 -2.83
C LYS A 127 31.37 12.91 -4.25
N ARG A 128 31.44 11.83 -5.03
CA ARG A 128 31.92 11.83 -6.41
C ARG A 128 31.11 12.80 -7.27
N TYR A 129 29.79 12.62 -7.35
CA TYR A 129 28.94 13.50 -8.15
C TYR A 129 28.95 14.96 -7.68
N SER A 130 29.04 15.21 -6.37
CA SER A 130 29.19 16.57 -5.86
C SER A 130 30.51 17.24 -6.27
N SER A 131 31.55 16.45 -6.56
CA SER A 131 32.86 16.95 -7.01
C SER A 131 33.04 16.96 -8.52
N TYR A 132 32.33 16.09 -9.26
CA TYR A 132 32.45 15.98 -10.71
C TYR A 132 31.67 17.07 -11.43
N HIS A 133 30.64 17.63 -10.81
CA HIS A 133 29.84 18.72 -11.36
C HIS A 133 30.22 20.06 -10.71
N ALA A 134 30.08 21.15 -11.47
CA ALA A 134 30.35 22.49 -10.96
C ALA A 134 29.29 22.93 -9.94
N SER A 135 28.05 22.48 -10.14
CA SER A 135 26.96 22.57 -9.17
C SER A 135 26.03 21.36 -9.32
N MET A 136 25.30 21.07 -8.26
CA MET A 136 24.40 19.93 -8.19
C MET A 136 23.22 20.24 -7.25
N HIS A 137 22.02 19.94 -7.72
CA HIS A 137 20.78 20.09 -6.98
C HIS A 137 19.81 18.95 -7.29
N VAL A 138 19.20 18.37 -6.28
CA VAL A 138 18.19 17.31 -6.40
C VAL A 138 16.83 17.84 -6.01
N GLU A 139 15.86 17.62 -6.89
CA GLU A 139 14.46 18.00 -6.71
C GLU A 139 13.59 16.74 -6.69
N VAL A 140 12.67 16.65 -5.72
CA VAL A 140 11.70 15.55 -5.68
C VAL A 140 10.44 15.92 -6.47
N VAL A 141 10.22 15.23 -7.58
CA VAL A 141 9.09 15.47 -8.50
C VAL A 141 7.84 14.67 -8.09
N GLY A 142 8.03 13.51 -7.45
CA GLY A 142 6.90 12.69 -7.01
C GLY A 142 7.28 11.61 -6.02
N VAL A 143 6.33 11.26 -5.15
CA VAL A 143 6.47 10.14 -4.21
C VAL A 143 5.20 9.31 -4.25
N GLU A 144 5.38 8.01 -4.34
CA GLU A 144 4.30 7.02 -4.40
C GLU A 144 4.62 5.88 -3.43
N VAL A 145 3.60 5.35 -2.74
CA VAL A 145 3.74 4.15 -1.91
C VAL A 145 2.94 3.03 -2.55
N SER A 146 3.59 1.87 -2.67
CA SER A 146 3.04 0.66 -3.27
C SER A 146 3.49 -0.57 -2.47
N GLY A 147 3.14 -1.77 -2.92
CA GLY A 147 3.49 -3.01 -2.23
C GLY A 147 2.47 -3.44 -1.18
N GLU A 148 2.79 -4.54 -0.50
CA GLU A 148 1.92 -5.13 0.53
C GLU A 148 2.10 -4.41 1.87
N GLU A 149 1.18 -4.62 2.82
CA GLU A 149 1.26 -3.97 4.13
C GLU A 149 2.55 -4.32 4.88
N ASP A 150 2.98 -5.59 4.77
CA ASP A 150 4.17 -6.13 5.43
C ASP A 150 5.47 -5.88 4.64
N ASN A 151 5.37 -5.62 3.34
CA ASN A 151 6.50 -5.29 2.47
C ASN A 151 6.18 -4.08 1.58
N PRO A 152 6.07 -2.88 2.18
CA PRO A 152 5.78 -1.66 1.44
C PRO A 152 7.01 -1.19 0.68
N MET A 153 6.77 -0.55 -0.46
CA MET A 153 7.80 0.04 -1.31
C MET A 153 7.48 1.52 -1.55
N VAL A 154 8.45 2.39 -1.26
CA VAL A 154 8.36 3.83 -1.54
C VAL A 154 9.12 4.13 -2.82
N THR A 155 8.40 4.59 -3.85
CA THR A 155 9.00 5.05 -5.10
C THR A 155 9.09 6.57 -5.09
N VAL A 156 10.30 7.10 -5.31
CA VAL A 156 10.55 8.54 -5.44
C VAL A 156 11.07 8.84 -6.84
N ARG A 157 10.36 9.72 -7.55
CA ARG A 157 10.84 10.35 -8.80
C ARG A 157 11.55 11.64 -8.45
N SER A 158 12.75 11.82 -8.96
CA SER A 158 13.59 12.99 -8.68
C SER A 158 14.32 13.48 -9.92
N ASP A 159 14.51 14.79 -10.02
CA ASP A 159 15.32 15.44 -11.03
C ASP A 159 16.64 15.87 -10.40
N LEU A 160 17.74 15.41 -10.98
CA LEU A 160 19.09 15.80 -10.60
C LEU A 160 19.59 16.85 -11.59
N HIS A 161 19.53 18.11 -11.18
CA HIS A 161 20.02 19.26 -11.92
C HIS A 161 21.51 19.43 -11.64
N VAL A 162 22.33 19.41 -12.69
CA VAL A 162 23.79 19.54 -12.57
C VAL A 162 24.33 20.52 -13.59
N VAL A 163 25.36 21.26 -13.21
CA VAL A 163 26.14 22.06 -14.16
C VAL A 163 27.41 21.31 -14.51
N PHE A 164 27.59 21.01 -15.80
CA PHE A 164 28.73 20.25 -16.27
C PHE A 164 30.03 21.04 -16.10
N SER A 165 31.05 20.36 -15.61
CA SER A 165 32.42 20.86 -15.51
C SER A 165 33.35 19.99 -16.37
N ARG A 166 34.62 20.36 -16.52
CA ARG A 166 35.60 19.47 -17.17
C ARG A 166 35.71 18.13 -16.42
N ALA A 167 35.69 18.16 -15.09
CA ALA A 167 35.71 16.95 -14.26
C ALA A 167 34.50 16.03 -14.53
N THR A 168 33.37 16.57 -15.01
CA THR A 168 32.21 15.75 -15.41
C THR A 168 32.60 14.83 -16.57
N PHE A 169 33.32 15.35 -17.56
CA PHE A 169 33.76 14.55 -18.70
C PHE A 169 34.83 13.55 -18.30
N ASP A 170 35.79 13.97 -17.48
CA ASP A 170 36.89 13.11 -17.04
C ASP A 170 36.40 11.87 -16.26
N HIS A 171 35.32 12.01 -15.48
CA HIS A 171 34.86 10.96 -14.56
C HIS A 171 33.52 10.30 -14.94
N VAL A 172 32.58 11.02 -15.56
CA VAL A 172 31.24 10.51 -15.90
C VAL A 172 31.16 10.10 -17.37
N PHE A 173 31.83 10.85 -18.27
CA PHE A 173 31.81 10.59 -19.72
C PHE A 173 33.23 10.47 -20.31
N PRO A 174 34.08 9.57 -19.78
CA PRO A 174 35.51 9.53 -20.13
C PRO A 174 35.74 9.27 -21.62
N HIS A 175 34.84 8.54 -22.27
CA HIS A 175 34.95 8.22 -23.71
C HIS A 175 34.83 9.42 -24.65
N VAL A 176 34.36 10.57 -24.17
CA VAL A 176 34.27 11.80 -24.96
C VAL A 176 35.07 12.96 -24.36
N ALA A 177 35.88 12.70 -23.32
CA ALA A 177 36.69 13.72 -22.66
C ALA A 177 37.73 14.34 -23.59
N ASP A 178 38.25 13.58 -24.55
CA ASP A 178 39.21 14.06 -25.55
C ASP A 178 38.54 14.86 -26.70
N ASN A 179 37.20 14.83 -26.79
CA ASN A 179 36.47 15.60 -27.80
C ASN A 179 36.23 17.03 -27.30
N GLU A 180 37.25 17.88 -27.46
CA GLU A 180 37.25 19.24 -26.93
C GLU A 180 36.09 20.11 -27.46
N GLU A 181 35.66 19.92 -28.72
CA GLU A 181 34.50 20.64 -29.28
C GLU A 181 33.21 20.30 -28.52
N LEU A 182 32.99 19.00 -28.25
CA LEU A 182 31.84 18.55 -27.47
C LEU A 182 31.92 19.04 -26.03
N VAL A 183 33.09 18.92 -25.39
CA VAL A 183 33.31 19.33 -24.00
C VAL A 183 32.98 20.82 -23.83
N GLN A 184 33.51 21.69 -24.71
CA GLN A 184 33.26 23.14 -24.64
C GLN A 184 31.79 23.51 -24.85
N ARG A 185 31.02 22.69 -25.58
CA ARG A 185 29.59 22.93 -25.80
C ARG A 185 28.75 22.73 -24.53
N PHE A 186 29.22 21.88 -23.61
CA PHE A 186 28.47 21.48 -22.43
C PHE A 186 29.02 22.04 -21.12
N ILE A 187 30.30 22.42 -21.03
CA ILE A 187 30.83 23.07 -19.82
C ILE A 187 29.98 24.31 -19.48
N GLY A 188 29.58 24.42 -18.21
CA GLY A 188 28.76 25.52 -17.70
C GLY A 188 27.28 25.43 -18.09
N ARG A 189 26.85 24.40 -18.83
CA ARG A 189 25.44 24.14 -19.12
C ARG A 189 24.82 23.30 -18.02
N GLU A 190 23.57 23.62 -17.73
CA GLU A 190 22.72 22.80 -16.87
C GLU A 190 22.15 21.62 -17.66
N VAL A 191 22.18 20.44 -17.04
CA VAL A 191 21.61 19.19 -17.55
C VAL A 191 20.81 18.56 -16.43
N VAL A 192 19.67 17.98 -16.77
CA VAL A 192 18.77 17.32 -15.82
C VAL A 192 18.82 15.81 -16.06
N TYR A 193 19.13 15.06 -15.02
CA TYR A 193 18.99 13.60 -15.02
C TYR A 193 17.71 13.21 -14.29
N HIS A 194 16.83 12.49 -14.97
CA HIS A 194 15.59 11.98 -14.39
C HIS A 194 15.85 10.63 -13.71
N GLY A 195 15.63 10.57 -12.40
CA GLY A 195 15.87 9.41 -11.56
C GLY A 195 14.59 8.84 -10.96
N VAL A 196 14.61 7.52 -10.74
CA VAL A 196 13.59 6.80 -9.98
C VAL A 196 14.28 5.95 -8.92
N ASN A 197 14.02 6.25 -7.65
CA ASN A 197 14.56 5.51 -6.51
C ASN A 197 13.42 4.70 -5.88
N ARG A 198 13.69 3.44 -5.55
CA ARG A 198 12.72 2.53 -4.92
C ARG A 198 13.35 2.01 -3.63
N PHE A 199 12.70 2.32 -2.51
CA PHE A 199 13.07 1.90 -1.17
C PHE A 199 12.09 0.86 -0.66
#